data_AF-A0AAW1UIP5-F1
#
_entry.id   AF-A0AAW1UIP5-F1
#
_cell.length_a   1.000
_cell.length_b   1.000
_cell.length_c   1.000
_cell.angle_alpha   90.00
_cell.angle_beta   90.00
_cell.angle_gamma   90.00
#
_symmetry.space_group_name_H-M   'P 1'
#
loop_
_entity.id
_entity.type
_entity.pdbx_description
1 polymer ?
#
loop_
_entity_poly.entity_id
_entity_poly.type
_entity_poly.pdbx_seq_one_letter_code
_entity_poly.pdbx_strand_id
1 'polypeptide(L)'
;MNTTRENKPSQEERHMKETLDLMREAYEQNRNVNALKAFKEYRKHYLEFSQKNRRMINENRIINADNKQRATWQIINTEIGKINNKYTKSTIDSEVFKNFFANMGQNITKEIQTTSENS
;
A
#
# COMPACT_ATOMS: atom_id res chain seq x y z
N MET A 1 9.83 -5.90 -17.72
CA MET A 1 9.57 -7.06 -16.86
C MET A 1 8.74 -6.60 -15.67
N ASN A 2 7.44 -6.88 -15.66
CA ASN A 2 6.53 -6.54 -14.55
C ASN A 2 6.51 -7.71 -13.56
N THR A 3 7.32 -7.66 -12.51
CA THR A 3 7.07 -8.50 -11.33
C THR A 3 6.10 -7.76 -10.44
N THR A 4 4.81 -8.05 -10.58
CA THR A 4 3.82 -7.76 -9.54
C THR A 4 4.25 -8.55 -8.30
N ARG A 5 5.10 -7.96 -7.45
CA ARG A 5 5.40 -8.52 -6.13
C ARG A 5 4.15 -8.36 -5.29
N GLU A 6 3.28 -9.36 -5.37
CA GLU A 6 2.15 -9.53 -4.46
C GLU A 6 2.66 -9.34 -3.03
N ASN A 7 2.01 -8.45 -2.29
CA ASN A 7 2.22 -8.34 -0.84
C ASN A 7 1.68 -9.63 -0.21
N LYS A 8 2.50 -10.68 -0.23
CA LYS A 8 2.18 -11.94 0.45
C LYS A 8 2.05 -11.63 1.94
N PRO A 9 0.98 -12.10 2.60
CA PRO A 9 0.82 -11.93 4.05
C PRO A 9 2.04 -12.50 4.79
N SER A 10 2.44 -11.87 5.89
CA SER A 10 3.52 -12.40 6.73
C SER A 10 3.15 -13.78 7.29
N GLN A 11 4.13 -14.55 7.76
CA GLN A 11 3.86 -15.87 8.35
C GLN A 11 2.93 -15.74 9.57
N GLU A 12 3.12 -14.70 10.37
CA GLU A 12 2.29 -14.35 11.51
C GLU A 12 0.88 -13.97 11.08
N GLU A 13 0.72 -13.18 10.00
CA GLU A 13 -0.59 -12.82 9.46
C GLU A 13 -1.37 -14.05 8.99
N ARG A 14 -0.69 -15.01 8.34
CA ARG A 14 -1.29 -16.29 7.95
C ARG A 14 -1.74 -17.09 9.16
N HIS A 15 -0.88 -17.21 10.18
CA HIS A 15 -1.21 -17.97 11.39
C HIS A 15 -2.38 -17.35 12.17
N MET A 16 -2.44 -16.03 12.27
CA MET A 16 -3.58 -15.33 12.85
C MET A 16 -4.86 -15.55 12.03
N LYS A 17 -4.76 -15.59 10.69
CA LYS A 17 -5.92 -15.85 9.83
C LYS A 17 -6.46 -17.27 10.02
N GLU A 18 -5.58 -18.26 10.09
CA GLU A 18 -5.92 -19.66 10.38
C GLU A 18 -6.62 -19.79 11.73
N THR A 19 -6.04 -19.17 12.77
CA THR A 19 -6.64 -19.14 14.12
C THR A 19 -8.05 -18.53 14.10
N LEU A 20 -8.22 -17.44 13.36
CA LEU A 20 -9.51 -16.76 13.23
C LEU A 20 -10.56 -17.63 12.50
N ASP A 21 -10.15 -18.43 11.52
CA ASP A 21 -11.03 -19.37 10.83
C ASP A 21 -11.45 -20.53 11.74
N LEU A 22 -10.52 -21.10 12.52
CA LEU A 22 -10.83 -22.12 13.53
C LEU A 22 -11.81 -21.61 14.59
N MET A 23 -11.63 -20.37 15.07
CA MET A 23 -12.56 -19.74 16.01
C MET A 23 -13.95 -19.54 15.42
N ARG A 24 -14.03 -19.21 14.12
CA ARG A 24 -15.31 -19.08 13.42
C ARG A 24 -16.01 -20.43 13.32
N GLU A 25 -15.31 -21.47 12.90
CA GLU A 25 -15.86 -22.83 12.80
C GLU A 25 -16.34 -23.35 14.16
N ALA A 26 -15.55 -23.17 15.22
CA ALA A 26 -15.93 -23.56 16.57
C ALA A 26 -17.19 -22.82 17.06
N TYR A 27 -17.36 -21.54 16.70
CA TYR A 27 -18.58 -20.80 16.97
C TYR A 27 -19.76 -21.29 16.13
N GLU A 28 -19.58 -21.57 14.85
CA GLU A 28 -20.64 -22.05 13.96
C GLU A 28 -21.21 -23.40 14.41
N GLN A 29 -20.34 -24.29 14.90
CA GLN A 29 -20.71 -25.61 15.43
C GLN A 29 -21.43 -25.53 16.78
N ASN A 30 -20.95 -24.72 17.71
CA ASN A 30 -21.44 -24.72 19.10
C ASN A 30 -22.42 -23.59 19.43
N ARG A 31 -22.52 -22.57 18.56
CA ARG A 31 -23.31 -21.33 18.74
C ARG A 31 -23.10 -20.66 20.10
N ASN A 32 -21.91 -20.84 20.68
CA ASN A 32 -21.58 -20.37 22.01
C ASN A 32 -21.30 -18.85 21.99
N VAL A 33 -22.01 -18.10 22.84
CA VAL A 33 -21.88 -16.63 22.96
C VAL A 33 -20.46 -16.21 23.41
N ASN A 34 -19.82 -16.99 24.28
CA ASN A 34 -18.44 -16.71 24.71
C ASN A 34 -17.44 -16.91 23.56
N ALA A 35 -17.66 -17.93 22.72
CA ALA A 35 -16.85 -18.15 21.52
C ALA A 35 -17.02 -17.00 20.50
N LEU A 36 -18.25 -16.48 20.34
CA LEU A 36 -18.50 -15.31 19.50
C LEU A 36 -17.78 -14.06 20.00
N LYS A 37 -17.77 -13.84 21.31
CA LYS A 37 -17.07 -12.70 21.93
C LYS A 37 -15.56 -12.80 21.68
N ALA A 38 -14.97 -13.96 21.94
CA ALA A 38 -13.55 -14.22 21.69
C ALA A 38 -13.20 -14.04 20.20
N PHE A 39 -14.03 -14.55 19.28
CA PHE A 39 -13.85 -14.37 17.83
C PHE A 39 -13.84 -12.89 17.44
N LYS A 40 -14.80 -12.09 17.93
CA LYS A 40 -14.88 -10.66 17.62
C LYS A 40 -13.66 -9.89 18.11
N GLU A 41 -13.20 -10.20 19.32
CA GLU A 41 -12.02 -9.59 19.92
C GLU A 41 -10.74 -9.95 19.15
N TYR A 42 -10.54 -11.24 18.87
CA TYR A 42 -9.41 -11.70 18.08
C TYR A 42 -9.41 -11.12 16.66
N ARG A 43 -10.60 -10.99 16.04
CA ARG A 43 -10.76 -10.33 14.73
C ARG A 43 -10.29 -8.90 14.74
N LYS A 44 -10.57 -8.14 15.80
CA LYS A 44 -10.08 -6.77 15.94
C LYS A 44 -8.55 -6.74 15.93
N HIS A 45 -7.91 -7.59 16.71
CA HIS A 45 -6.45 -7.68 16.77
C HIS A 45 -5.82 -8.10 15.43
N TYR A 46 -6.42 -9.08 14.73
CA TYR A 46 -6.00 -9.47 13.39
C TYR A 46 -6.05 -8.28 12.41
N LEU A 47 -7.14 -7.50 12.42
CA LEU A 47 -7.29 -6.35 11.53
C LEU A 47 -6.26 -5.26 11.84
N GLU A 48 -6.01 -4.97 13.12
CA GLU A 48 -5.00 -4.00 13.56
C GLU A 48 -3.59 -4.44 13.13
N PHE A 49 -3.24 -5.71 13.35
CA PHE A 49 -1.97 -6.29 12.93
C PHE A 49 -1.78 -6.20 11.42
N SER A 50 -2.78 -6.66 10.66
CA SER A 50 -2.78 -6.66 9.20
C SER A 50 -2.64 -5.24 8.61
N GLN A 51 -3.30 -4.25 9.22
CA GLN A 51 -3.15 -2.85 8.82
C GLN A 51 -1.77 -2.28 9.14
N LYS A 52 -1.22 -2.56 10.33
CA LYS A 52 0.13 -2.14 10.71
C LYS A 52 1.20 -2.76 9.81
N ASN A 53 1.11 -4.06 9.52
CA ASN A 53 2.03 -4.74 8.61
C ASN A 53 2.02 -4.12 7.21
N ARG A 54 0.84 -3.85 6.64
CA ARG A 54 0.74 -3.15 5.35
C ARG A 54 1.38 -1.76 5.38
N ARG A 55 1.15 -0.98 6.44
CA ARG A 55 1.77 0.35 6.60
C ARG A 55 3.29 0.23 6.64
N MET A 56 3.83 -0.66 7.47
CA MET A 56 5.27 -0.91 7.59
C MET A 56 5.89 -1.33 6.25
N ILE A 57 5.24 -2.24 5.51
CA ILE A 57 5.73 -2.65 4.18
C ILE A 57 5.73 -1.48 3.21
N ASN A 58 4.68 -0.65 3.21
CA ASN A 58 4.61 0.54 2.36
C ASN A 58 5.67 1.58 2.76
N GLU A 59 5.87 1.82 4.05
CA GLU A 59 6.93 2.70 4.57
C GLU A 59 8.31 2.20 4.13
N ASN A 60 8.58 0.90 4.28
CA ASN A 60 9.84 0.30 3.79
C ASN A 60 10.00 0.47 2.28
N ARG A 61 8.93 0.33 1.48
CA ARG A 61 8.99 0.58 0.04
C ARG A 61 9.33 2.04 -0.26
N ILE A 62 8.79 2.99 0.49
CA ILE A 62 9.07 4.42 0.32
C ILE A 62 10.51 4.74 0.73
N ILE A 63 10.97 4.22 1.88
CA ILE A 63 12.34 4.46 2.37
C ILE A 63 13.37 3.90 1.38
N ASN A 64 13.11 2.71 0.83
CA ASN A 64 14.01 2.05 -0.12
C ASN A 64 13.75 2.43 -1.58
N ALA A 65 12.74 3.26 -1.84
CA ALA A 65 12.45 3.77 -3.18
C ALA A 65 13.52 4.77 -3.62
N ASP A 66 13.75 4.86 -4.93
CA ASP A 66 14.57 5.92 -5.48
C ASP A 66 13.92 7.30 -5.24
N ASN A 67 14.70 8.37 -5.37
CA ASN A 67 14.22 9.73 -5.10
C ASN A 67 13.01 10.12 -5.97
N LYS A 68 12.90 9.58 -7.20
CA LYS A 68 11.80 9.88 -8.14
C LYS A 68 10.50 9.20 -7.70
N GLN A 69 10.59 7.96 -7.24
CA GLN A 69 9.48 7.18 -6.70
C GLN A 69 8.97 7.77 -5.38
N ARG A 70 9.85 8.23 -4.48
CA ARG A 70 9.46 8.95 -3.26
C ARG A 70 8.71 10.25 -3.56
N ALA A 71 9.25 11.07 -4.46
CA ALA A 71 8.63 12.33 -4.87
C ALA A 71 7.25 12.09 -5.51
N THR A 72 7.15 11.09 -6.40
CA THR A 72 5.87 10.68 -7.02
C THR A 72 4.86 10.25 -5.95
N TRP A 73 5.26 9.40 -5.00
CA TRP A 73 4.40 8.93 -3.92
C TRP A 73 3.94 10.05 -2.98
N GLN A 74 4.80 11.02 -2.67
CA GLN A 74 4.45 12.19 -1.88
C GLN A 74 3.42 13.08 -2.59
N ILE A 75 3.62 13.36 -3.88
CA ILE A 75 2.64 14.14 -4.67
C ILE A 75 1.29 13.41 -4.67
N ILE A 76 1.29 12.10 -4.94
CA ILE A 76 0.08 11.28 -4.94
C ILE A 76 -0.63 11.34 -3.57
N ASN A 77 0.07 11.14 -2.46
CA ASN A 77 -0.56 11.13 -1.13
C ASN A 77 -1.05 12.50 -0.68
N THR A 78 -0.33 13.58 -1.00
CA THR A 78 -0.77 14.94 -0.71
C THR A 78 -2.07 15.27 -1.45
N GLU A 79 -2.23 14.79 -2.68
CA GLU A 79 -3.43 15.04 -3.48
C GLU A 79 -4.59 14.08 -3.13
N ILE A 80 -4.30 12.79 -2.91
CA ILE A 80 -5.31 11.81 -2.48
C ILE A 80 -5.80 12.09 -1.06
N GLY A 81 -4.94 12.60 -0.17
CA GLY A 81 -5.28 12.95 1.22
C GLY A 81 -6.37 14.01 1.35
N LYS A 82 -6.73 14.71 0.25
CA LYS A 82 -7.87 15.64 0.17
C LYS A 82 -9.20 14.95 -0.13
N ILE A 83 -9.19 13.68 -0.54
CA ILE A 83 -10.39 12.93 -0.99
C ILE A 83 -10.75 11.90 0.09
N ASN A 84 -11.67 12.28 0.98
CA ASN A 84 -12.04 11.48 2.15
C ASN A 84 -13.14 10.43 1.86
N ASN A 85 -13.34 10.02 0.60
CA ASN A 85 -14.49 9.21 0.21
C ASN A 85 -14.07 7.86 -0.40
N LYS A 86 -14.54 6.76 0.20
CA LYS A 86 -14.21 5.36 -0.13
C LYS A 86 -14.58 4.92 -1.55
N TYR A 87 -15.32 5.73 -2.30
CA TYR A 87 -15.95 5.33 -3.58
C TYR A 87 -15.54 6.17 -4.79
N THR A 88 -14.69 7.19 -4.61
CA THR A 88 -14.18 7.97 -5.74
C THR A 88 -12.86 7.40 -6.21
N LYS A 89 -12.78 6.97 -7.47
CA LYS A 89 -11.49 6.85 -8.16
C LYS A 89 -10.84 8.24 -8.12
N SER A 90 -9.81 8.41 -7.31
CA SER A 90 -9.05 9.65 -7.27
C SER A 90 -8.25 9.76 -8.57
N THR A 91 -8.77 10.53 -9.52
CA THR A 91 -8.01 10.93 -10.71
C THR A 91 -7.08 12.07 -10.29
N ILE A 92 -5.77 11.87 -10.46
CA ILE A 92 -4.78 12.90 -10.12
C ILE A 92 -4.64 13.82 -11.33
N ASP A 93 -5.53 14.80 -11.43
CA ASP A 93 -5.46 15.88 -12.42
C ASP A 93 -4.84 17.13 -11.78
N SER A 94 -3.61 16.98 -11.29
CA SER A 94 -2.88 18.05 -10.59
C SER A 94 -1.80 18.64 -11.48
N GLU A 95 -1.78 19.97 -11.56
CA GLU A 95 -0.75 20.74 -12.26
C GLU A 95 0.65 20.44 -11.68
N VAL A 96 0.74 20.18 -10.37
CA VAL A 96 1.99 19.78 -9.69
C VAL A 96 2.47 18.42 -10.20
N PHE A 97 1.55 17.46 -10.34
CA PHE A 97 1.84 16.13 -10.86
C PHE A 97 2.26 16.19 -12.33
N LYS A 98 1.55 16.95 -13.18
CA LYS A 98 1.88 17.16 -14.59
C LYS A 98 3.27 17.80 -14.76
N ASN A 99 3.54 18.88 -14.04
CA ASN A 99 4.81 19.61 -14.13
C ASN A 99 6.00 18.78 -13.64
N PHE A 100 5.81 17.94 -12.62
CA PHE A 100 6.86 17.02 -12.17
C PHE A 100 7.32 16.07 -13.30
N PHE A 101 6.38 15.43 -14.00
CA PHE A 101 6.72 14.53 -15.10
C PHE A 101 7.20 15.27 -16.36
N ALA A 102 6.66 16.45 -16.67
CA ALA A 102 7.14 17.28 -17.76
C ALA A 102 8.61 17.69 -17.57
N ASN A 103 8.97 18.17 -16.37
CA ASN A 103 10.35 18.54 -16.02
C ASN A 103 11.28 17.33 -16.03
N MET A 104 10.80 16.18 -15.55
CA MET A 104 11.57 14.92 -15.62
C MET A 104 11.88 14.53 -17.07
N GLY A 105 10.88 14.61 -17.96
CA GLY A 105 11.05 14.36 -19.39
C GLY A 105 12.06 15.31 -20.04
N GLN A 106 11.95 16.62 -19.75
CA GLN A 106 12.90 17.61 -20.25
C GLN A 106 14.35 17.34 -19.81
N ASN A 107 14.54 16.93 -18.55
CA ASN A 107 15.88 16.62 -18.03
C ASN A 107 16.48 15.38 -18.70
N ILE A 108 15.68 14.33 -18.92
CA ILE A 108 16.12 13.13 -19.64
C ILE A 108 16.51 13.49 -21.09
N THR A 109 15.69 14.28 -21.78
CA THR A 109 15.99 14.71 -23.15
C THR A 109 17.30 15.50 -23.22
N LYS A 110 17.55 16.40 -22.26
CA LYS A 110 18.81 17.13 -22.15
C LYS A 110 20.00 16.21 -21.93
N GLU A 111 19.90 15.24 -21.03
CA GLU A 111 20.98 14.26 -20.78
C GLU A 111 21.34 13.46 -22.04
N ILE A 112 20.33 13.05 -22.83
CA ILE A 112 20.53 12.31 -24.09
C ILE A 112 21.26 13.21 -25.11
N GLN A 113 20.83 14.46 -25.26
CA GLN A 113 21.44 15.41 -26.19
C GLN A 113 22.91 15.68 -25.84
N THR A 114 23.21 15.98 -24.57
CA THR A 114 24.57 16.21 -24.10
C THR A 114 25.47 14.98 -24.26
N THR A 115 24.93 13.77 -24.14
CA THR A 115 25.69 12.53 -24.36
C THR A 115 25.97 12.32 -25.85
N SER A 116 25.04 12.69 -26.74
CA SER A 116 25.22 12.62 -28.19
C SER A 116 26.21 13.65 -28.75
N GLU A 117 26.37 14.79 -28.08
CA GLU A 117 27.31 15.85 -28.47
C GLU A 117 28.75 15.59 -28.02
N ASN A 118 28.95 14.68 -27.04
CA ASN A 118 30.25 14.31 -26.50
C ASN A 118 30.74 12.93 -26.96
N SER A 119 30.03 12.28 -27.89
CA SER A 119 30.39 10.99 -28.52
C SER A 119 30.85 11.20 -29.96
#